data_AF-A0A1I8BLB6-F1
#
_entry.id   AF-A0A1I8BLB6-F1
#
_cell.length_a   1.000
_cell.length_b   1.000
_cell.length_c   1.000
_cell.angle_alpha   90.00
_cell.angle_beta   90.00
_cell.angle_gamma   90.00
#
_symmetry.space_group_name_H-M   'P 1'
#
loop_
_entity.id
_entity.type
_entity.pdbx_description
1 polymer ?
#
loop_
_entity_poly.entity_id
_entity_poly.type
_entity_poly.pdbx_seq_one_letter_code
_entity_poly.pdbx_strand_id
1 'polypeptide(L)'
;MYSLPIEVKIDIFKFLNFDKLHSVRQINWHFNAVIDKYELEFARKTLSFLSLVSDYFNEKLDKNKLKYYKCKENKFWFGKRIWNKIWKKNVKEVKKCNCDRRILSNEELEPFNFPLSNQLLEKWQTAIDKQIPIYLNIDEEHPLDENIAIILKNFRYKYSQNFALKLPVFPKNIEEMKIVRCWFYRLFQCYFDKTISYDLYFIFNPEMIKILFDNDNLKLVGKEITFNCLTQNINSLKFIVDYQLIIENVRIDFDPLFDDFEQYNKYLFKILINGGFKMAEISSRFFRRNNILFNWIINYIEASKDLTKMVDNILLKCSGFFNLNLKERGKNMRIKEETIYYAFANIYNPEMKYYIIFPERSDNDSDFDDILIIAKVWGDNIEYIKSKNNLIVFDSLCKLFI
;
A
#
# COMPACT_ATOMS: atom_id res chain seq x y z
N MET A 1 -29.21 13.24 19.52
CA MET A 1 -27.88 12.67 19.22
C MET A 1 -26.76 13.35 20.01
N TYR A 2 -26.76 14.68 20.17
CA TYR A 2 -25.75 15.42 20.95
C TYR A 2 -25.61 14.98 22.41
N SER A 3 -26.73 14.69 23.09
CA SER A 3 -26.78 14.25 24.49
C SER A 3 -26.46 12.78 24.71
N LEU A 4 -26.24 11.99 23.65
CA LEU A 4 -25.94 10.56 23.80
C LEU A 4 -24.50 10.36 24.31
N PRO A 5 -24.27 9.33 25.15
CA PRO A 5 -22.93 8.86 25.48
C PRO A 5 -22.11 8.54 24.22
N ILE A 6 -20.79 8.61 24.33
CA ILE A 6 -19.89 8.46 23.17
C ILE A 6 -19.98 7.05 22.56
N GLU A 7 -20.16 6.03 23.39
CA GLU A 7 -20.32 4.64 23.02
C GLU A 7 -21.56 4.46 22.15
N VAL A 8 -22.70 5.05 22.57
CA VAL A 8 -23.96 4.99 21.81
C VAL A 8 -23.82 5.72 20.47
N LYS A 9 -23.08 6.84 20.41
CA LYS A 9 -22.80 7.54 19.14
C LYS A 9 -21.99 6.66 18.18
N ILE A 10 -20.96 5.99 18.69
CA ILE A 10 -20.12 5.06 17.91
C ILE A 10 -20.97 3.91 17.39
N ASP A 11 -21.80 3.29 18.22
CA ASP A 11 -22.68 2.20 17.81
C ASP A 11 -23.62 2.64 16.70
N ILE A 12 -24.26 3.81 16.82
CA ILE A 12 -25.10 4.37 15.76
C ILE A 12 -24.31 4.55 14.45
N PHE A 13 -23.10 5.11 14.53
CA PHE A 13 -22.26 5.34 13.35
C PHE A 13 -21.77 4.07 12.67
N LYS A 14 -21.55 2.98 13.42
CA LYS A 14 -21.23 1.66 12.87
C LYS A 14 -22.32 1.10 11.96
N PHE A 15 -23.58 1.51 12.16
CA PHE A 15 -24.71 1.12 11.30
C PHE A 15 -24.92 2.02 10.08
N LEU A 16 -24.23 3.16 9.98
CA LEU A 16 -24.29 3.99 8.78
C LEU A 16 -23.37 3.42 7.70
N ASN A 17 -23.84 3.36 6.46
CA ASN A 17 -22.97 3.08 5.32
C ASN A 17 -22.12 4.33 4.99
N PHE A 18 -21.12 4.16 4.12
CA PHE A 18 -20.21 5.24 3.76
C PHE A 18 -20.93 6.53 3.34
N ASP A 19 -21.94 6.43 2.46
CA ASP A 19 -22.65 7.61 1.95
C ASP A 19 -23.41 8.34 3.07
N LYS A 20 -24.09 7.59 3.96
CA LYS A 20 -24.79 8.17 5.13
C LYS A 20 -23.82 8.80 6.12
N LEU A 21 -22.71 8.13 6.42
CA LEU A 21 -21.69 8.65 7.32
C LEU A 21 -21.05 9.92 6.73
N HIS A 22 -20.77 9.92 5.43
CA HIS A 22 -20.27 11.09 4.72
C HIS A 22 -21.25 12.26 4.76
N SER A 23 -22.55 12.01 4.55
CA SER A 23 -23.59 13.03 4.71
C SER A 23 -23.63 13.58 6.14
N VAL A 24 -23.49 12.76 7.18
CA VAL A 24 -23.43 13.24 8.57
C VAL A 24 -22.24 14.18 8.77
N ARG A 25 -21.06 13.85 8.23
CA ARG A 25 -19.87 14.72 8.30
C ARG A 25 -20.10 16.08 7.62
N GLN A 26 -20.78 16.09 6.48
CA GLN A 26 -21.09 17.31 5.74
C GLN A 26 -22.07 18.21 6.48
N ILE A 27 -23.11 17.61 7.09
CA ILE A 27 -24.20 18.36 7.72
C ILE A 27 -23.84 18.80 9.15
N ASN A 28 -22.94 18.09 9.83
CA ASN A 28 -22.75 18.28 11.27
C ASN A 28 -21.29 18.13 11.72
N TRP A 29 -20.57 19.24 11.73
CA TRP A 29 -19.15 19.27 12.13
C TRP A 29 -18.89 18.81 13.57
N HIS A 30 -19.89 18.88 14.46
CA HIS A 30 -19.73 18.40 15.84
C HIS A 30 -19.40 16.91 15.91
N PHE A 31 -19.89 16.12 14.95
CA PHE A 31 -19.59 14.71 14.89
C PHE A 31 -18.26 14.39 14.21
N ASN A 32 -17.61 15.35 13.53
CA ASN A 32 -16.33 15.09 12.87
C ASN A 32 -15.27 14.62 13.89
N ALA A 33 -15.17 15.28 15.05
CA ALA A 33 -14.20 14.87 16.07
C ALA A 33 -14.43 13.42 16.57
N VAL A 34 -15.69 12.98 16.67
CA VAL A 34 -16.03 11.59 17.02
C VAL A 34 -15.72 10.66 15.85
N ILE A 35 -16.12 11.04 14.64
CA ILE A 35 -15.92 10.23 13.43
C ILE A 35 -14.43 10.03 13.15
N ASP A 36 -13.61 11.06 13.32
CA ASP A 36 -12.16 11.05 13.13
C ASP A 36 -11.46 10.21 14.20
N LYS A 37 -11.89 10.33 15.45
CA LYS A 37 -11.31 9.55 16.55
C LYS A 37 -11.51 8.04 16.39
N TYR A 38 -12.63 7.62 15.80
CA TYR A 38 -13.00 6.21 15.62
C TYR A 38 -13.09 5.83 14.13
N GLU A 39 -12.36 6.52 13.25
CA GLU A 39 -12.50 6.39 11.78
C GLU A 39 -12.24 4.95 11.27
N LEU A 40 -11.39 4.21 11.96
CA LEU A 40 -11.09 2.81 11.63
C LEU A 40 -12.23 1.84 12.01
N GLU A 41 -13.18 2.28 12.84
CA GLU A 41 -14.34 1.50 13.26
C GLU A 41 -15.59 1.74 12.40
N PHE A 42 -15.60 2.76 11.54
CA PHE A 42 -16.77 3.14 10.74
C PHE A 42 -16.71 2.64 9.29
N ALA A 43 -17.87 2.65 8.63
CA ALA A 43 -18.01 2.15 7.26
C ALA A 43 -17.21 2.99 6.25
N ARG A 44 -16.17 2.37 5.70
CA ARG A 44 -15.42 2.90 4.55
C ARG A 44 -16.04 2.44 3.24
N LYS A 45 -15.85 3.22 2.18
CA LYS A 45 -16.21 2.75 0.83
C LYS A 45 -15.30 1.59 0.47
N THR A 46 -15.88 0.39 0.38
CA THR A 46 -15.09 -0.79 0.00
C THR A 46 -14.84 -0.80 -1.50
N LEU A 47 -13.57 -0.90 -1.86
CA LEU A 47 -13.08 -1.18 -3.20
C LEU A 47 -12.29 -2.48 -3.15
N SER A 48 -12.11 -3.14 -4.29
CA SER A 48 -11.34 -4.38 -4.31
C SER A 48 -9.86 -4.15 -4.53
N PHE A 49 -9.51 -3.31 -5.50
CA PHE A 49 -8.11 -3.05 -5.81
C PHE A 49 -7.84 -1.58 -6.06
N LEU A 50 -6.63 -1.16 -5.70
CA LEU A 50 -5.97 0.06 -6.13
C LEU A 50 -4.70 -0.35 -6.90
N SER A 51 -4.48 0.19 -8.08
CA SER A 51 -3.22 0.06 -8.81
C SER A 51 -2.89 1.38 -9.49
N LEU A 52 -1.63 1.81 -9.41
CA LEU A 52 -1.11 2.97 -10.12
C LEU A 52 -0.41 2.45 -11.39
N VAL A 53 -0.80 2.95 -12.56
CA VAL A 53 -0.21 2.56 -13.84
C VAL A 53 0.12 3.79 -14.69
N SER A 54 1.23 3.76 -15.43
CA SER A 54 1.46 4.73 -16.51
C SER A 54 0.68 4.36 -17.77
N ASP A 55 0.27 5.39 -18.52
CA ASP A 55 -0.33 5.21 -19.84
C ASP A 55 0.63 4.49 -20.83
N TYR A 56 1.95 4.57 -20.66
CA TYR A 56 2.94 3.88 -21.51
C TYR A 56 2.70 2.37 -21.59
N PHE A 57 2.34 1.73 -20.47
CA PHE A 57 2.01 0.31 -20.46
C PHE A 57 0.70 0.00 -21.16
N ASN A 58 -0.26 0.93 -21.23
CA ASN A 58 -1.52 0.70 -21.92
C ASN A 58 -1.36 0.64 -23.45
N GLU A 59 -0.32 1.24 -24.03
CA GLU A 59 -0.05 1.14 -25.46
C GLU A 59 0.61 -0.20 -25.85
N LYS A 60 1.45 -0.76 -24.96
CA LYS A 60 2.07 -2.09 -25.13
C LYS A 60 1.21 -3.25 -24.63
N LEU A 61 0.31 -3.03 -23.66
CA LEU A 61 -0.77 -3.98 -23.35
C LEU A 61 -1.67 -4.06 -24.58
N ASP A 62 -1.40 -5.08 -25.39
CA ASP A 62 -2.08 -5.46 -26.61
C ASP A 62 -3.50 -4.86 -26.70
N LYS A 63 -3.72 -3.97 -27.68
CA LYS A 63 -5.03 -3.37 -27.96
C LYS A 63 -6.16 -4.42 -28.00
N ASN A 64 -5.82 -5.70 -28.23
CA ASN A 64 -6.74 -6.83 -28.14
C ASN A 64 -7.11 -7.28 -26.72
N LYS A 65 -6.24 -7.16 -25.72
CA LYS A 65 -6.60 -7.42 -24.29
C LYS A 65 -7.53 -6.34 -23.74
N LEU A 66 -7.35 -5.08 -24.16
CA LEU A 66 -8.25 -3.98 -23.83
C LEU A 66 -9.64 -4.12 -24.45
N LYS A 67 -9.82 -4.85 -25.58
CA LYS A 67 -11.16 -5.17 -26.12
C LYS A 67 -12.01 -6.02 -25.16
N TYR A 68 -11.40 -6.84 -24.31
CA TYR A 68 -12.13 -7.67 -23.32
C TYR A 68 -12.55 -6.88 -22.08
N TYR A 69 -11.84 -5.81 -21.77
CA TYR A 69 -12.34 -4.82 -20.83
C TYR A 69 -13.33 -3.92 -21.57
N LYS A 70 -14.63 -4.22 -21.48
CA LYS A 70 -15.67 -3.20 -21.62
C LYS A 70 -15.54 -2.20 -20.46
N CYS A 71 -14.41 -1.50 -20.38
CA CYS A 71 -14.32 -0.28 -19.62
C CYS A 71 -15.38 0.64 -20.22
N LYS A 72 -16.44 0.94 -19.46
CA LYS A 72 -17.04 2.27 -19.59
C LYS A 72 -15.90 3.21 -19.28
N GLU A 73 -15.23 3.67 -20.34
CA GLU A 73 -14.19 4.69 -20.27
C GLU A 73 -14.91 5.96 -19.78
N ASN A 74 -15.10 6.06 -18.48
CA ASN A 74 -15.33 7.32 -17.80
C ASN A 74 -14.01 8.05 -17.86
N LYS A 75 -13.64 8.53 -19.05
CA LYS A 75 -12.62 9.56 -19.19
C LYS A 75 -13.19 10.78 -18.48
N PHE A 76 -12.84 10.95 -17.20
CA PHE A 76 -13.05 12.17 -16.46
C PHE A 76 -12.14 13.23 -17.08
N TRP A 77 -12.60 13.83 -18.18
CA TRP A 77 -11.99 15.01 -18.77
C TRP A 77 -12.33 16.19 -17.86
N PHE A 78 -11.49 16.44 -16.87
CA PHE A 78 -11.47 17.74 -16.23
C PHE A 78 -11.05 18.78 -17.28
N GLY A 79 -11.93 19.75 -17.54
CA GLY A 79 -11.56 20.94 -18.29
C GLY A 79 -11.99 21.06 -19.75
N LYS A 80 -13.00 20.34 -20.27
CA LYS A 80 -13.44 20.59 -21.67
C LYS A 80 -13.91 22.04 -21.94
N ARG A 81 -14.28 22.82 -20.90
CA ARG A 81 -14.64 24.25 -21.04
C ARG A 81 -13.46 25.22 -20.93
N ILE A 82 -12.41 24.89 -20.18
CA ILE A 82 -11.22 25.75 -20.00
C ILE A 82 -10.12 25.38 -21.01
N TRP A 83 -9.94 24.10 -21.32
CA TRP A 83 -8.89 23.56 -22.17
C TRP A 83 -9.10 23.80 -23.68
N ASN A 84 -10.36 23.93 -24.13
CA ASN A 84 -10.69 24.13 -25.56
C ASN A 84 -10.39 25.52 -26.11
N LYS A 85 -9.95 26.48 -25.28
CA LYS A 85 -9.42 27.76 -25.79
C LYS A 85 -7.97 27.66 -26.27
N ILE A 86 -7.21 26.65 -25.85
CA ILE A 86 -5.77 26.56 -26.10
C ILE A 86 -5.43 25.67 -27.31
N TRP A 87 -6.25 24.66 -27.65
CA TRP A 87 -5.86 23.67 -28.67
C TRP A 87 -6.92 23.39 -29.75
N LYS A 88 -7.29 24.42 -30.50
CA LYS A 88 -8.31 24.33 -31.57
C LYS A 88 -7.77 24.10 -32.99
N LYS A 89 -6.63 23.45 -33.16
CA LYS A 89 -6.15 23.07 -34.51
C LYS A 89 -5.68 21.62 -34.54
N ASN A 90 -6.40 20.81 -35.33
CA ASN A 90 -6.00 19.53 -35.92
C ASN A 90 -6.20 18.22 -35.12
N VAL A 91 -7.45 17.88 -34.79
CA VAL A 91 -7.80 16.46 -34.57
C VAL A 91 -9.01 16.09 -35.44
N LYS A 92 -8.78 15.20 -36.41
CA LYS A 92 -9.82 14.59 -37.27
C LYS A 92 -10.74 13.70 -36.45
N GLU A 93 -12.00 13.64 -36.87
CA GLU A 93 -13.13 13.00 -36.20
C GLU A 93 -12.84 11.58 -35.68
N VAL A 94 -12.70 11.44 -34.37
CA VAL A 94 -12.72 10.15 -33.69
C VAL A 94 -14.18 9.74 -33.48
N LYS A 95 -14.58 8.55 -33.97
CA LYS A 95 -15.91 7.95 -33.76
C LYS A 95 -16.31 8.04 -32.29
N LYS A 96 -17.48 8.65 -32.01
CA LYS A 96 -18.06 8.80 -30.67
C LYS A 96 -18.18 7.44 -29.97
N CYS A 97 -17.50 7.26 -28.84
CA CYS A 97 -17.80 6.19 -27.90
C CYS A 97 -19.14 6.48 -27.21
N ASN A 98 -20.08 5.53 -27.23
CA ASN A 98 -21.35 5.57 -26.48
C ASN A 98 -21.19 5.14 -25.01
N CYS A 99 -19.97 5.13 -24.48
CA CYS A 99 -19.75 4.95 -23.06
C CYS A 99 -20.26 6.19 -22.33
N ASP A 100 -21.22 6.01 -21.41
CA ASP A 100 -21.64 7.04 -20.44
C ASP A 100 -20.40 7.72 -19.90
N ARG A 101 -20.17 8.97 -20.28
CA ARG A 101 -19.15 9.83 -19.66
C ARG A 101 -19.86 10.53 -18.53
N ARG A 102 -19.82 9.95 -17.33
CA ARG A 102 -20.28 10.66 -16.14
C ARG A 102 -19.20 11.68 -15.80
N ILE A 103 -19.42 12.93 -16.17
CA ILE A 103 -18.73 14.08 -15.59
C ILE A 103 -19.26 14.15 -14.15
N LEU A 104 -18.38 14.31 -13.15
CA LEU A 104 -18.85 14.55 -11.78
C LEU A 104 -19.81 15.75 -11.83
N SER A 105 -21.02 15.62 -11.29
CA SER A 105 -21.91 16.78 -11.22
C SER A 105 -21.28 17.84 -10.32
N ASN A 106 -21.63 19.12 -10.52
CA ASN A 106 -21.15 20.18 -9.64
C ASN A 106 -21.57 19.94 -8.17
N GLU A 107 -22.64 19.18 -7.92
CA GLU A 107 -23.06 18.73 -6.59
C GLU A 107 -22.08 17.70 -5.99
N GLU A 108 -21.53 16.81 -6.81
CA GLU A 108 -20.42 15.92 -6.40
C GLU A 108 -19.11 16.70 -6.19
N LEU A 109 -19.06 17.99 -6.58
CA LEU A 109 -17.99 18.97 -6.38
C LEU A 109 -18.33 20.08 -5.35
N GLU A 110 -19.52 20.10 -4.74
CA GLU A 110 -19.88 21.13 -3.75
C GLU A 110 -19.07 21.09 -2.45
N PRO A 111 -18.67 19.93 -1.88
CA PRO A 111 -17.82 19.93 -0.68
C PRO A 111 -16.38 20.46 -0.91
N PHE A 112 -16.09 21.05 -2.08
CA PHE A 112 -14.76 21.48 -2.52
C PHE A 112 -14.54 22.98 -2.34
N ASN A 113 -15.56 23.72 -1.88
CA ASN A 113 -15.43 25.08 -1.36
C ASN A 113 -15.02 25.05 0.12
N PHE A 114 -13.93 24.35 0.46
CA PHE A 114 -13.33 24.54 1.77
C PHE A 114 -12.48 25.83 1.73
N PRO A 115 -12.66 26.73 2.71
CA PRO A 115 -11.85 27.94 2.79
C PRO A 115 -10.38 27.56 3.01
N LEU A 116 -9.50 28.04 2.14
CA LEU A 116 -8.06 27.95 2.35
C LEU A 116 -7.64 29.09 3.28
N SER A 117 -6.90 28.76 4.34
CA SER A 117 -6.20 29.80 5.09
C SER A 117 -5.12 30.43 4.20
N ASN A 118 -4.77 31.69 4.46
CA ASN A 118 -3.69 32.36 3.73
C ASN A 118 -2.37 31.57 3.81
N GLN A 119 -2.10 30.96 4.96
CA GLN A 119 -0.92 30.12 5.18
C GLN A 119 -0.93 28.86 4.28
N LEU A 120 -2.07 28.17 4.18
CA LEU A 120 -2.18 26.97 3.33
C LEU A 120 -2.11 27.34 1.85
N LEU A 121 -2.71 28.48 1.47
CA LEU A 121 -2.64 29.02 0.11
C LEU A 121 -1.20 29.32 -0.31
N GLU A 122 -0.42 30.00 0.54
CA GLU A 122 1.00 30.30 0.29
C GLU A 122 1.84 29.02 0.19
N LYS A 123 1.57 28.04 1.07
CA LYS A 123 2.22 26.74 1.05
C LYS A 123 1.95 25.99 -0.27
N TRP A 124 0.71 26.03 -0.74
CA TRP A 124 0.32 25.40 -2.01
C TRP A 124 0.92 26.11 -3.21
N GLN A 125 0.93 27.44 -3.20
CA GLN A 125 1.58 28.22 -4.25
C GLN A 125 3.07 27.91 -4.33
N THR A 126 3.76 27.84 -3.19
CA THR A 126 5.17 27.45 -3.10
C THR A 126 5.41 26.05 -3.68
N ALA A 127 4.51 25.09 -3.42
CA ALA A 127 4.63 23.73 -3.97
C ALA A 127 4.46 23.68 -5.49
N ILE A 128 3.54 24.50 -6.03
CA ILE A 128 3.33 24.66 -7.48
C ILE A 128 4.56 25.30 -8.12
N ASP A 129 5.08 26.38 -7.54
CA ASP A 129 6.25 27.11 -8.05
C ASP A 129 7.50 26.23 -8.07
N LYS A 130 7.66 25.37 -7.06
CA LYS A 130 8.73 24.35 -6.97
C LYS A 130 8.47 23.11 -7.82
N GLN A 131 7.30 23.00 -8.45
CA GLN A 131 6.86 21.83 -9.21
C GLN A 131 7.01 20.52 -8.42
N ILE A 132 6.50 20.49 -7.19
CA ILE A 132 6.51 19.25 -6.39
C ILE A 132 5.54 18.25 -7.05
N PRO A 133 5.97 17.04 -7.43
CA PRO A 133 5.11 16.09 -8.13
C PRO A 133 4.13 15.40 -7.16
N ILE A 134 2.97 15.00 -7.68
CA ILE A 134 1.98 14.17 -6.95
C ILE A 134 2.50 12.76 -6.71
N TYR A 135 3.26 12.25 -7.67
CA TYR A 135 3.79 10.89 -7.65
C TYR A 135 5.31 10.95 -7.54
N LEU A 136 5.89 10.05 -6.76
CA LEU A 136 7.31 9.77 -6.88
C LEU A 136 7.46 8.83 -8.05
N ASN A 137 8.27 9.26 -9.02
CA ASN A 137 8.80 8.33 -9.97
C ASN A 137 9.84 7.48 -9.26
N ILE A 138 9.59 6.19 -9.30
CA ILE A 138 10.46 5.17 -8.76
C ILE A 138 11.57 5.00 -9.81
N ASP A 139 11.30 5.02 -11.12
CA ASP A 139 12.29 4.75 -12.17
C ASP A 139 12.83 6.01 -12.86
N GLU A 140 14.14 6.25 -12.77
CA GLU A 140 14.81 7.41 -13.38
C GLU A 140 14.58 7.52 -14.90
N GLU A 141 14.29 6.42 -15.59
CA GLU A 141 14.10 6.40 -17.04
C GLU A 141 12.75 6.98 -17.50
N HIS A 142 11.76 7.08 -16.61
CA HIS A 142 10.43 7.54 -17.00
C HIS A 142 10.27 9.06 -16.88
N PRO A 143 9.91 9.79 -17.97
CA PRO A 143 9.66 11.21 -17.86
C PRO A 143 8.40 11.45 -17.01
N LEU A 144 8.52 12.33 -16.00
CA LEU A 144 7.40 12.74 -15.14
C LEU A 144 6.26 13.45 -15.91
N ASP A 145 6.43 13.75 -17.20
CA ASP A 145 5.41 14.36 -18.04
C ASP A 145 4.34 13.36 -18.51
N GLU A 146 4.47 12.07 -18.17
CA GLU A 146 3.50 11.04 -18.54
C GLU A 146 2.18 11.14 -17.79
N ASN A 147 1.10 10.75 -18.47
CA ASN A 147 -0.21 10.62 -17.87
C ASN A 147 -0.25 9.39 -16.97
N ILE A 148 -0.15 9.60 -15.66
CA ILE A 148 -0.34 8.56 -14.64
C ILE A 148 -1.84 8.38 -14.38
N ALA A 149 -2.30 7.13 -14.40
CA ALA A 149 -3.67 6.76 -14.09
C ALA A 149 -3.74 5.90 -12.83
N ILE A 150 -4.61 6.30 -11.91
CA ILE A 150 -4.97 5.49 -10.74
C ILE A 150 -6.17 4.63 -11.14
N ILE A 151 -5.99 3.31 -11.13
CA ILE A 151 -7.04 2.34 -11.44
C ILE A 151 -7.65 1.81 -10.14
N LEU A 152 -8.94 2.06 -9.96
CA LEU A 152 -9.76 1.49 -8.89
C LEU A 152 -10.63 0.38 -9.49
N LYS A 153 -10.53 -0.85 -8.98
CA LYS A 153 -11.36 -1.97 -9.44
C LYS A 153 -12.36 -2.36 -8.37
N ASN A 154 -13.61 -2.55 -8.77
CA ASN A 154 -14.64 -3.14 -7.92
C ASN A 154 -15.06 -4.51 -8.50
N PHE A 155 -14.73 -5.59 -7.78
CA PHE A 155 -15.02 -6.97 -8.22
C PHE A 155 -16.32 -7.54 -7.64
N ARG A 156 -17.13 -6.75 -6.92
CA ARG A 156 -18.40 -7.25 -6.36
C ARG A 156 -19.46 -7.59 -7.41
N TYR A 157 -19.24 -7.20 -8.67
CA TYR A 157 -20.17 -7.44 -9.76
C TYR A 157 -19.51 -8.28 -10.87
N LYS A 158 -20.31 -9.10 -11.54
CA LYS A 158 -19.92 -9.94 -12.69
C LYS A 158 -19.23 -9.15 -13.83
N TYR A 159 -19.37 -7.83 -13.81
CA TYR A 159 -18.67 -6.88 -14.67
C TYR A 159 -17.77 -6.00 -13.81
N SER A 160 -16.46 -6.12 -13.97
CA SER A 160 -15.49 -5.26 -13.29
C SER A 160 -15.69 -3.81 -13.75
N GLN A 161 -16.14 -2.96 -12.83
CA GLN A 161 -16.10 -1.52 -13.06
C GLN A 161 -14.71 -1.04 -12.65
N ASN A 162 -13.94 -0.61 -13.65
CA ASN A 162 -12.67 0.05 -13.44
C ASN A 162 -12.91 1.57 -13.50
N PHE A 163 -12.50 2.28 -12.46
CA PHE A 163 -12.41 3.73 -12.48
C PHE A 163 -10.96 4.10 -12.72
N ALA A 164 -10.70 4.84 -13.80
CA ALA A 164 -9.40 5.43 -14.07
C ALA A 164 -9.45 6.91 -13.67
N LEU A 165 -8.68 7.27 -12.66
CA LEU A 165 -8.50 8.65 -12.23
C LEU A 165 -7.17 9.15 -12.76
N LYS A 166 -7.22 10.21 -13.57
CA LYS A 166 -6.02 10.89 -14.08
C LYS A 166 -5.84 12.20 -13.32
N LEU A 167 -4.78 12.30 -12.54
CA LEU A 167 -4.37 13.53 -11.86
C LEU A 167 -3.14 14.10 -12.58
N PRO A 168 -2.95 15.43 -12.61
CA PRO A 168 -1.74 16.01 -13.18
C PRO A 168 -0.51 15.54 -12.41
N VAL A 169 0.63 15.29 -13.06
CA VAL A 169 1.85 14.95 -12.30
C VAL A 169 2.33 16.16 -11.49
N PHE A 170 2.28 17.34 -12.11
CA PHE A 170 2.58 18.63 -11.48
C PHE A 170 1.33 19.51 -11.53
N PRO A 171 0.69 19.81 -10.38
CA PRO A 171 -0.40 20.78 -10.32
C PRO A 171 0.07 22.16 -10.79
N LYS A 172 -0.68 22.78 -11.70
CA LYS A 172 -0.30 24.07 -12.32
C LYS A 172 -0.89 25.30 -11.63
N ASN A 173 -1.89 25.09 -10.79
CA ASN A 173 -2.63 26.16 -10.10
C ASN A 173 -3.37 25.61 -8.88
N ILE A 174 -3.89 26.53 -8.06
CA ILE A 174 -4.60 26.20 -6.82
C ILE A 174 -5.85 25.35 -7.06
N GLU A 175 -6.55 25.53 -8.18
CA GLU A 175 -7.74 24.73 -8.49
C GLU A 175 -7.39 23.27 -8.77
N GLU A 176 -6.28 23.01 -9.47
CA GLU A 176 -5.76 21.64 -9.62
C GLU A 176 -5.36 21.05 -8.25
N MET A 177 -4.71 21.83 -7.37
CA MET A 177 -4.40 21.37 -6.01
C MET A 177 -5.65 20.98 -5.20
N LYS A 178 -6.75 21.75 -5.30
CA LYS A 178 -8.03 21.41 -4.65
C LYS A 178 -8.58 20.08 -5.16
N ILE A 179 -8.53 19.85 -6.47
CA ILE A 179 -8.97 18.60 -7.10
C ILE A 179 -8.14 17.42 -6.55
N VAL A 180 -6.81 17.58 -6.52
CA VAL A 180 -5.89 16.55 -6.00
C VAL A 180 -6.18 16.27 -4.52
N ARG A 181 -6.27 17.31 -3.68
CA ARG A 181 -6.60 17.15 -2.25
C ARG A 181 -7.90 16.36 -2.09
N CYS A 182 -8.94 16.70 -2.83
CA CYS A 182 -10.21 16.00 -2.68
C CYS A 182 -10.10 14.53 -3.10
N TRP A 183 -9.42 14.23 -4.21
CA TRP A 183 -9.28 12.84 -4.63
C TRP A 183 -8.45 12.03 -3.66
N PHE A 184 -7.37 12.60 -3.13
CA PHE A 184 -6.59 11.97 -2.07
C PHE A 184 -7.48 11.73 -0.85
N TYR A 185 -8.20 12.75 -0.38
CA TYR A 185 -9.12 12.58 0.76
C TYR A 185 -10.09 11.42 0.53
N ARG A 186 -10.73 11.33 -0.65
CA ARG A 186 -11.63 10.23 -1.01
C ARG A 186 -10.93 8.87 -1.04
N LEU A 187 -9.71 8.78 -1.59
CA LEU A 187 -8.93 7.55 -1.64
C LEU A 187 -8.57 7.06 -0.23
N PHE A 188 -8.13 7.96 0.64
CA PHE A 188 -7.77 7.65 2.03
C PHE A 188 -8.98 7.27 2.89
N GLN A 189 -10.20 7.65 2.48
CA GLN A 189 -11.46 7.22 3.07
C GLN A 189 -12.00 5.87 2.52
N CYS A 190 -11.27 5.24 1.59
CA CYS A 190 -11.62 3.91 1.08
C CYS A 190 -11.01 2.79 1.95
N TYR A 191 -11.58 1.60 1.83
CA TYR A 191 -11.02 0.34 2.30
C TYR A 191 -10.85 -0.61 1.12
N PHE A 192 -9.64 -1.14 0.93
CA PHE A 192 -9.35 -2.07 -0.17
C PHE A 192 -9.39 -3.51 0.35
N ASP A 193 -10.45 -4.25 0.01
CA ASP A 193 -10.72 -5.61 0.54
C ASP A 193 -9.87 -6.72 -0.09
N LYS A 194 -9.06 -6.39 -1.11
CA LYS A 194 -8.02 -7.26 -1.67
C LYS A 194 -6.67 -6.53 -1.66
N THR A 195 -6.08 -6.27 -2.81
CA THR A 195 -4.69 -5.81 -2.92
C THR A 195 -4.60 -4.35 -3.34
N ILE A 196 -3.75 -3.59 -2.65
CA ILE A 196 -3.19 -2.33 -3.14
C ILE A 196 -1.85 -2.66 -3.80
N SER A 197 -1.77 -2.47 -5.11
CA SER A 197 -0.56 -2.73 -5.89
C SER A 197 0.11 -1.42 -6.26
N TYR A 198 1.39 -1.30 -5.91
CA TYR A 198 2.27 -0.26 -6.41
C TYR A 198 3.20 -0.92 -7.41
N ASP A 199 2.79 -0.88 -8.68
CA ASP A 199 3.49 -1.55 -9.75
C ASP A 199 4.62 -0.65 -10.29
N LEU A 200 5.86 -1.06 -10.01
CA LEU A 200 7.17 -0.71 -10.61
C LEU A 200 7.62 0.75 -10.69
N TYR A 201 6.73 1.73 -10.85
CA TYR A 201 7.12 3.06 -11.30
C TYR A 201 6.58 4.21 -10.47
N PHE A 202 5.41 4.06 -9.81
CA PHE A 202 4.78 5.19 -9.15
C PHE A 202 4.22 4.86 -7.77
N ILE A 203 4.46 5.76 -6.84
CA ILE A 203 3.80 5.84 -5.54
C ILE A 203 3.41 7.30 -5.28
N PHE A 204 2.46 7.54 -4.38
CA PHE A 204 2.13 8.91 -4.00
C PHE A 204 3.31 9.56 -3.27
N ASN A 205 3.57 10.83 -3.57
CA ASN A 205 4.61 11.60 -2.92
C ASN A 205 4.22 11.95 -1.47
N PRO A 206 4.95 11.45 -0.46
CA PRO A 206 4.74 11.80 0.95
C PRO A 206 4.74 13.31 1.22
N GLU A 207 5.59 14.06 0.53
CA GLU A 207 5.69 15.51 0.68
C GLU A 207 4.44 16.21 0.18
N MET A 208 3.94 15.80 -0.99
CA MET A 208 2.68 16.33 -1.53
C MET A 208 1.52 16.06 -0.57
N ILE A 209 1.45 14.89 0.05
CA ILE A 209 0.40 14.59 1.04
C ILE A 209 0.50 15.53 2.26
N LYS A 210 1.71 15.79 2.77
CA LYS A 210 1.91 16.75 3.88
C LYS A 210 1.55 18.19 3.49
N ILE A 211 1.76 18.55 2.23
CA ILE A 211 1.36 19.86 1.70
C ILE A 211 -0.16 19.96 1.64
N LEU A 212 -0.81 18.90 1.14
CA LEU A 212 -2.25 18.88 0.96
C LEU A 212 -3.02 18.78 2.27
N PHE A 213 -2.44 18.25 3.35
CA PHE A 213 -3.18 17.94 4.59
C PHE A 213 -2.48 18.35 5.91
N ASP A 214 -1.45 19.19 5.87
CA ASP A 214 -0.80 19.74 7.08
C ASP A 214 -0.38 18.72 8.18
N ASN A 215 0.00 17.51 7.76
CA ASN A 215 0.33 16.36 8.62
C ASN A 215 -0.87 15.69 9.31
N ASP A 216 -2.07 15.79 8.75
CA ASP A 216 -3.19 14.93 9.15
C ASP A 216 -2.77 13.45 9.06
N ASN A 217 -3.25 12.64 10.01
CA ASN A 217 -2.96 11.20 10.11
C ASN A 217 -3.75 10.37 9.08
N LEU A 218 -3.64 10.73 7.81
CA LEU A 218 -4.29 10.00 6.74
C LEU A 218 -3.61 8.65 6.53
N LYS A 219 -4.40 7.58 6.61
CA LYS A 219 -3.95 6.21 6.32
C LYS A 219 -4.79 5.58 5.23
N LEU A 220 -4.12 5.11 4.17
CA LEU A 220 -4.72 4.29 3.15
C LEU A 220 -4.84 2.87 3.71
N VAL A 221 -6.06 2.33 3.74
CA VAL A 221 -6.34 1.05 4.40
C VAL A 221 -6.55 -0.04 3.37
N GLY A 222 -5.70 -1.06 3.41
CA GLY A 222 -5.77 -2.22 2.52
C GLY A 222 -5.65 -3.52 3.29
N LYS A 223 -6.33 -4.56 2.80
CA LYS A 223 -6.17 -5.92 3.29
C LYS A 223 -4.77 -6.44 2.97
N GLU A 224 -4.36 -6.29 1.72
CA GLU A 224 -3.07 -6.73 1.23
C GLU A 224 -2.36 -5.62 0.45
N ILE A 225 -1.03 -5.65 0.48
CA ILE A 225 -0.21 -4.73 -0.28
C ILE A 225 0.86 -5.49 -1.02
N THR A 226 1.00 -5.17 -2.30
CA THR A 226 2.13 -5.59 -3.11
C THR A 226 2.89 -4.35 -3.54
N PHE A 227 4.16 -4.31 -3.19
CA PHE A 227 5.05 -3.21 -3.49
C PHE A 227 6.27 -3.77 -4.19
N ASN A 228 6.39 -3.49 -5.49
CA ASN A 228 7.53 -3.89 -6.30
C ASN A 228 8.36 -2.64 -6.60
N CYS A 229 9.50 -2.53 -5.95
CA CYS A 229 10.40 -1.39 -6.04
C CYS A 229 11.72 -1.86 -6.63
N LEU A 230 11.77 -1.91 -7.95
CA LEU A 230 13.03 -2.21 -8.64
C LEU A 230 14.05 -1.08 -8.53
N THR A 231 13.63 0.06 -8.01
CA THR A 231 14.47 1.25 -7.97
C THR A 231 14.72 1.70 -6.54
N GLN A 232 15.57 2.70 -6.43
CA GLN A 232 16.32 3.01 -5.23
C GLN A 232 15.66 4.13 -4.41
N ASN A 233 14.33 4.28 -4.51
CA ASN A 233 13.63 5.36 -3.83
C ASN A 233 13.16 4.98 -2.41
N ILE A 234 13.96 5.33 -1.41
CA ILE A 234 13.66 5.10 0.01
C ILE A 234 12.36 5.77 0.47
N ASN A 235 11.93 6.84 -0.22
CA ASN A 235 10.69 7.54 0.12
C ASN A 235 9.45 6.68 -0.13
N SER A 236 9.55 5.65 -0.96
CA SER A 236 8.45 4.71 -1.19
C SER A 236 8.21 3.82 0.04
N LEU A 237 9.27 3.32 0.68
CA LEU A 237 9.14 2.60 1.95
C LEU A 237 8.67 3.54 3.07
N LYS A 238 9.15 4.78 3.08
CA LYS A 238 8.67 5.81 3.99
C LYS A 238 7.18 6.08 3.81
N PHE A 239 6.69 6.13 2.56
CA PHE A 239 5.27 6.24 2.29
C PHE A 239 4.48 5.09 2.92
N ILE A 240 4.94 3.85 2.76
CA ILE A 240 4.27 2.68 3.33
C ILE A 240 4.20 2.78 4.86
N VAL A 241 5.30 3.14 5.52
CA VAL A 241 5.32 3.32 6.98
C VAL A 241 4.37 4.45 7.43
N ASP A 242 4.44 5.60 6.76
CA ASP A 242 3.80 6.82 7.22
C ASP A 242 2.32 6.93 6.81
N TYR A 243 1.90 6.31 5.71
CA TYR A 243 0.56 6.52 5.12
C TYR A 243 -0.24 5.26 4.87
N GLN A 244 0.28 4.09 5.22
CA GLN A 244 -0.41 2.83 4.97
C GLN A 244 -0.84 2.15 6.26
N LEU A 245 -2.04 1.60 6.25
CA LEU A 245 -2.53 0.68 7.27
C LEU A 245 -2.85 -0.65 6.61
N ILE A 246 -2.10 -1.68 6.99
CA ILE A 246 -2.15 -3.02 6.40
C ILE A 246 -2.83 -3.93 7.40
N ILE A 247 -3.84 -4.69 6.96
CA ILE A 247 -4.58 -5.57 7.86
C ILE A 247 -4.02 -7.00 7.85
N GLU A 248 -3.66 -7.53 6.68
CA GLU A 248 -3.27 -8.94 6.57
C GLU A 248 -1.87 -9.13 6.04
N ASN A 249 -1.61 -8.76 4.79
CA ASN A 249 -0.40 -9.19 4.09
C ASN A 249 0.34 -8.01 3.48
N VAL A 250 1.66 -7.97 3.64
CA VAL A 250 2.54 -7.11 2.85
C VAL A 250 3.49 -7.99 2.04
N ARG A 251 3.65 -7.68 0.75
CA ARG A 251 4.67 -8.24 -0.12
C ARG A 251 5.52 -7.09 -0.65
N ILE A 252 6.80 -7.11 -0.33
CA ILE A 252 7.77 -6.09 -0.73
C ILE A 252 8.86 -6.80 -1.53
N ASP A 253 8.97 -6.48 -2.81
CA ASP A 253 10.11 -6.85 -3.63
C ASP A 253 10.95 -5.59 -3.85
N PHE A 254 12.21 -5.61 -3.42
CA PHE A 254 13.05 -4.42 -3.47
C PHE A 254 14.52 -4.74 -3.71
N ASP A 255 15.18 -3.86 -4.48
CA ASP A 255 16.56 -4.04 -4.91
C ASP A 255 17.35 -2.72 -4.78
N PRO A 256 17.80 -2.35 -3.55
CA PRO A 256 18.38 -1.03 -3.31
C PRO A 256 19.86 -0.96 -3.70
N LEU A 257 20.41 0.25 -3.83
CA LEU A 257 21.86 0.44 -3.98
C LEU A 257 22.63 0.09 -2.71
N PHE A 258 23.92 -0.21 -2.94
CA PHE A 258 24.92 -0.46 -1.90
C PHE A 258 25.04 0.61 -0.83
N ASP A 259 24.80 1.89 -1.15
CA ASP A 259 25.11 2.98 -0.22
C ASP A 259 23.98 3.28 0.78
N ASP A 260 22.74 2.83 0.52
CA ASP A 260 21.56 3.17 1.35
C ASP A 260 20.99 2.00 2.17
N PHE A 261 21.62 0.82 2.15
CA PHE A 261 21.09 -0.42 2.75
C PHE A 261 20.60 -0.26 4.20
N GLU A 262 21.33 0.49 5.03
CA GLU A 262 20.94 0.70 6.42
C GLU A 262 19.61 1.46 6.55
N GLN A 263 19.37 2.45 5.70
CA GLN A 263 18.12 3.19 5.69
C GLN A 263 16.96 2.30 5.25
N TYR A 264 17.16 1.48 4.21
CA TYR A 264 16.14 0.51 3.77
C TYR A 264 15.78 -0.45 4.88
N ASN A 265 16.79 -1.08 5.49
CA ASN A 265 16.59 -1.98 6.63
C ASN A 265 15.84 -1.28 7.76
N LYS A 266 16.07 0.02 7.99
CA LYS A 266 15.40 0.77 9.06
C LYS A 266 13.90 0.92 8.80
N TYR A 267 13.50 1.22 7.56
CA TYR A 267 12.08 1.30 7.24
C TYR A 267 11.41 -0.08 7.14
N LEU A 268 12.08 -1.07 6.57
CA LEU A 268 11.57 -2.45 6.56
C LEU A 268 11.37 -2.99 7.97
N PHE A 269 12.35 -2.77 8.85
CA PHE A 269 12.25 -3.14 10.25
C PHE A 269 11.05 -2.45 10.93
N LYS A 270 10.85 -1.15 10.68
CA LYS A 270 9.66 -0.43 11.16
C LYS A 270 8.34 -1.03 10.67
N ILE A 271 8.27 -1.45 9.40
CA ILE A 271 7.10 -2.12 8.83
C ILE A 271 6.84 -3.44 9.59
N LEU A 272 7.88 -4.22 9.86
CA LEU A 272 7.79 -5.51 10.53
C LEU A 272 7.42 -5.44 12.01
N ILE A 273 7.84 -4.40 12.74
CA ILE A 273 7.57 -4.29 14.18
C ILE A 273 6.33 -3.47 14.53
N ASN A 274 5.87 -2.60 13.63
CA ASN A 274 4.70 -1.73 13.87
C ASN A 274 3.51 -2.06 12.98
N GLY A 275 3.64 -3.06 12.11
CA GLY A 275 2.63 -3.40 11.12
C GLY A 275 1.34 -3.97 11.71
N GLY A 276 1.46 -4.82 12.75
CA GLY A 276 0.32 -5.52 13.37
C GLY A 276 -0.42 -6.47 12.43
N PHE A 277 0.12 -6.76 11.25
CA PHE A 277 -0.51 -7.59 10.22
C PHE A 277 0.01 -9.03 10.27
N LYS A 278 -0.71 -9.93 9.58
CA LYS A 278 -0.54 -11.39 9.68
C LYS A 278 0.75 -11.90 9.02
N MET A 279 1.11 -11.34 7.86
CA MET A 279 2.25 -11.83 7.08
C MET A 279 3.01 -10.72 6.36
N ALA A 280 4.34 -10.77 6.43
CA ALA A 280 5.24 -10.02 5.57
C ALA A 280 6.02 -10.98 4.68
N GLU A 281 5.98 -10.77 3.38
CA GLU A 281 6.94 -11.32 2.42
C GLU A 281 7.86 -10.19 1.97
N ILE A 282 9.16 -10.33 2.20
CA ILE A 282 10.17 -9.37 1.78
C ILE A 282 11.19 -10.12 0.92
N SER A 283 11.30 -9.71 -0.34
CA SER A 283 12.24 -10.25 -1.32
C SER A 283 13.29 -9.20 -1.64
N SER A 284 14.56 -9.60 -1.61
CA SER A 284 15.66 -8.78 -2.11
C SER A 284 16.82 -9.66 -2.51
N ARG A 285 17.46 -9.36 -3.65
CA ARG A 285 18.66 -10.07 -4.08
C ARG A 285 19.88 -9.75 -3.21
N PHE A 286 19.79 -8.70 -2.39
CA PHE A 286 20.93 -8.16 -1.67
C PHE A 286 21.07 -8.56 -0.20
N PHE A 287 20.10 -9.26 0.42
CA PHE A 287 20.30 -9.72 1.81
C PHE A 287 21.52 -10.66 1.93
N ARG A 288 22.01 -11.25 0.83
CA ARG A 288 23.22 -12.08 0.75
C ARG A 288 24.42 -11.46 1.47
N ARG A 289 24.56 -10.14 1.37
CA ARG A 289 25.75 -9.42 1.88
C ARG A 289 25.49 -8.75 3.22
N ASN A 290 24.26 -8.72 3.69
CA ASN A 290 23.87 -7.87 4.79
C ASN A 290 22.75 -8.51 5.65
N ASN A 291 23.16 -8.99 6.82
CA ASN A 291 22.25 -9.59 7.81
C ASN A 291 21.69 -8.56 8.82
N ILE A 292 21.84 -7.25 8.59
CA ILE A 292 21.43 -6.20 9.54
C ILE A 292 19.93 -6.30 9.86
N LEU A 293 19.07 -6.37 8.84
CA LEU A 293 17.62 -6.47 9.07
C LEU A 293 17.27 -7.71 9.90
N PHE A 294 17.84 -8.86 9.53
CA PHE A 294 17.66 -10.10 10.26
C PHE A 294 18.10 -9.97 11.72
N ASN A 295 19.32 -9.47 11.96
CA ASN A 295 19.85 -9.26 13.31
C ASN A 295 18.96 -8.32 14.13
N TRP A 296 18.44 -7.25 13.53
CA TRP A 296 17.50 -6.35 14.19
C TRP A 296 16.19 -7.04 14.56
N ILE A 297 15.65 -7.89 13.67
CA ILE A 297 14.46 -8.70 13.96
C ILE A 297 14.72 -9.63 15.14
N ILE A 298 15.84 -10.36 15.16
CA ILE A 298 16.13 -11.31 16.25
C ILE A 298 16.37 -10.59 17.57
N ASN A 299 17.14 -9.50 17.56
CA ASN A 299 17.37 -8.68 18.75
C ASN A 299 16.05 -8.12 19.31
N TYR A 300 15.13 -7.72 18.43
CA TYR A 300 13.81 -7.23 18.85
C TYR A 300 12.92 -8.33 19.43
N ILE A 301 12.90 -9.51 18.80
CA ILE A 301 12.21 -10.69 19.32
C ILE A 301 12.71 -11.05 20.72
N GLU A 302 14.02 -11.03 20.94
CA GLU A 302 14.61 -11.41 22.23
C GLU A 302 14.36 -10.35 23.31
N ALA A 303 14.54 -9.06 22.98
CA ALA A 303 14.65 -7.98 23.97
C ALA A 303 13.50 -6.97 24.00
N SER A 304 12.48 -7.07 23.13
CA SER A 304 11.33 -6.16 23.21
C SER A 304 10.41 -6.53 24.37
N LYS A 305 9.92 -5.52 25.10
CA LYS A 305 8.86 -5.68 26.11
C LYS A 305 7.46 -5.73 25.50
N ASP A 306 7.31 -5.25 24.27
CA ASP A 306 6.06 -5.21 23.54
C ASP A 306 6.26 -5.81 22.15
N LEU A 307 5.68 -6.98 21.94
CA LEU A 307 5.66 -7.69 20.65
C LEU A 307 4.25 -7.76 20.06
N THR A 308 3.29 -7.01 20.63
CA THR A 308 1.88 -7.06 20.20
C THR A 308 1.68 -6.54 18.79
N LYS A 309 2.51 -5.59 18.36
CA LYS A 309 2.47 -4.97 17.02
C LYS A 309 3.39 -5.63 16.01
N MET A 310 4.22 -6.59 16.44
CA MET A 310 5.12 -7.29 15.53
C MET A 310 4.31 -8.22 14.63
N VAL A 311 4.67 -8.21 13.34
CA VAL A 311 4.09 -9.10 12.32
C VAL A 311 4.23 -10.55 12.75
N ASP A 312 3.15 -11.32 12.56
CA ASP A 312 3.11 -12.70 13.05
C ASP A 312 4.01 -13.63 12.22
N ASN A 313 4.04 -13.48 10.89
CA ASN A 313 4.84 -14.33 10.01
C ASN A 313 5.67 -13.49 9.06
N ILE A 314 6.99 -13.67 9.06
CA ILE A 314 7.92 -12.94 8.21
C ILE A 314 8.62 -13.94 7.31
N LEU A 315 8.50 -13.74 6.01
CA LEU A 315 9.14 -14.51 4.96
C LEU A 315 10.17 -13.61 4.30
N LEU A 316 11.45 -13.88 4.53
CA LEU A 316 12.56 -13.18 3.89
C LEU A 316 13.07 -14.08 2.75
N LYS A 317 12.93 -13.64 1.51
CA LYS A 317 13.47 -14.32 0.33
C LYS A 317 14.79 -13.66 -0.07
N CYS A 318 15.85 -14.43 -0.10
CA CYS A 318 17.15 -13.97 -0.56
C CYS A 318 18.07 -15.12 -0.94
N SER A 319 18.85 -14.96 -2.00
CA SER A 319 20.04 -15.79 -2.20
C SER A 319 21.06 -15.63 -1.04
N GLY A 320 21.56 -16.73 -0.48
CA GLY A 320 22.79 -16.72 0.32
C GLY A 320 22.68 -16.67 1.84
N PHE A 321 21.65 -17.23 2.48
CA PHE A 321 21.53 -17.28 3.95
C PHE A 321 22.49 -18.29 4.61
N PHE A 322 23.78 -18.27 4.29
CA PHE A 322 24.69 -19.37 4.65
C PHE A 322 25.40 -19.22 6.01
N ASN A 323 25.31 -18.07 6.70
CA ASN A 323 26.16 -17.80 7.88
C ASN A 323 25.46 -17.05 9.03
N LEU A 324 24.16 -17.29 9.25
CA LEU A 324 23.53 -16.80 10.47
C LEU A 324 23.97 -17.68 11.64
N ASN A 325 24.91 -17.19 12.48
CA ASN A 325 25.37 -17.90 13.68
C ASN A 325 24.26 -17.93 14.76
N LEU A 326 23.21 -18.70 14.50
CA LEU A 326 22.06 -18.87 15.38
C LEU A 326 22.27 -19.97 16.41
N LYS A 327 23.28 -20.82 16.22
CA LYS A 327 23.58 -21.93 17.14
C LYS A 327 23.87 -21.45 18.56
N GLU A 328 24.54 -20.30 18.70
CA GLU A 328 24.84 -19.72 20.00
C GLU A 328 23.64 -19.04 20.66
N ARG A 329 22.63 -18.63 19.87
CA ARG A 329 21.48 -17.85 20.35
C ARG A 329 20.22 -18.68 20.56
N GLY A 330 19.98 -19.66 19.70
CA GLY A 330 18.80 -20.52 19.73
C GLY A 330 18.91 -21.60 20.80
N LYS A 331 17.89 -21.75 21.64
CA LYS A 331 17.88 -22.76 22.73
C LYS A 331 17.75 -24.20 22.23
N ASN A 332 17.16 -24.39 21.06
CA ASN A 332 16.85 -25.72 20.51
C ASN A 332 16.98 -25.68 18.99
N MET A 333 18.11 -26.15 18.47
CA MET A 333 18.25 -26.47 17.05
C MET A 333 17.65 -27.85 16.79
N ARG A 334 16.77 -27.96 15.79
CA ARG A 334 16.24 -29.24 15.32
C ARG A 334 16.41 -29.32 13.82
N ILE A 335 16.79 -30.50 13.34
CA ILE A 335 16.84 -30.82 11.91
C ILE A 335 15.75 -31.86 11.67
N LYS A 336 14.85 -31.61 10.71
CA LYS A 336 13.81 -32.57 10.31
C LYS A 336 13.51 -32.37 8.83
N GLU A 337 13.46 -33.47 8.05
CA GLU A 337 13.04 -33.45 6.64
C GLU A 337 13.74 -32.34 5.85
N GLU A 338 15.07 -32.29 5.97
CA GLU A 338 15.86 -31.30 5.25
C GLU A 338 15.44 -29.86 5.60
N THR A 339 15.08 -29.60 6.86
CA THR A 339 14.72 -28.27 7.33
C THR A 339 15.32 -28.04 8.70
N ILE A 340 16.00 -26.91 8.87
CA ILE A 340 16.61 -26.50 10.14
C ILE A 340 15.67 -25.53 10.85
N TYR A 341 15.35 -25.84 12.10
CA TYR A 341 14.52 -25.02 12.97
C TYR A 341 15.34 -24.49 14.13
N TYR A 342 15.23 -23.18 14.37
CA TYR A 342 15.74 -22.55 15.59
C TYR A 342 14.57 -21.92 16.36
N ALA A 343 14.41 -22.32 17.62
CA ALA A 343 13.42 -21.74 18.51
C ALA A 343 14.01 -20.60 19.34
N PHE A 344 13.35 -19.46 19.31
CA PHE A 344 13.63 -18.27 20.10
C PHE A 344 12.45 -17.99 21.03
N ALA A 345 12.75 -17.58 22.26
CA ALA A 345 11.76 -17.14 23.23
C ALA A 345 12.10 -15.71 23.65
N ASN A 346 11.09 -14.86 23.77
CA ASN A 346 11.28 -13.51 24.29
C ASN A 346 11.64 -13.56 25.78
N ILE A 347 12.58 -12.74 26.23
CA ILE A 347 13.05 -12.78 27.63
C ILE A 347 12.01 -12.24 28.61
N TYR A 348 11.10 -11.37 28.16
CA TYR A 348 10.05 -10.75 28.96
C TYR A 348 8.72 -11.52 28.87
N ASN A 349 8.51 -12.33 27.83
CA ASN A 349 7.35 -13.19 27.63
C ASN A 349 7.76 -14.55 27.04
N PRO A 350 8.19 -15.51 27.89
CA PRO A 350 8.65 -16.83 27.45
C PRO A 350 7.58 -17.70 26.76
N GLU A 351 6.29 -17.39 26.91
CA GLU A 351 5.19 -18.08 26.23
C GLU A 351 5.08 -17.72 24.75
N MET A 352 5.60 -16.54 24.38
CA MET A 352 5.70 -16.10 23.00
C MET A 352 6.99 -16.65 22.38
N LYS A 353 6.83 -17.57 21.44
CA LYS A 353 7.94 -18.23 20.76
C LYS A 353 7.99 -17.84 19.30
N TYR A 354 9.20 -17.77 18.76
CA TYR A 354 9.46 -17.56 17.35
C TYR A 354 10.29 -18.72 16.81
N TYR A 355 9.91 -19.21 15.65
CA TYR A 355 10.64 -20.24 14.93
C TYR A 355 11.28 -19.64 13.71
N ILE A 356 12.59 -19.79 13.60
CA ILE A 356 13.34 -19.50 12.38
C ILE A 356 13.54 -20.80 11.64
N ILE A 357 13.08 -20.84 10.40
CA ILE A 357 13.02 -22.04 9.57
C ILE A 357 13.86 -21.78 8.32
N PHE A 358 14.81 -22.68 8.09
CA PHE A 358 15.63 -22.75 6.89
C PHE A 358 15.28 -24.06 6.16
N PRO A 359 14.48 -24.03 5.08
CA PRO A 359 14.37 -25.18 4.20
C PRO A 359 15.75 -25.43 3.57
N GLU A 360 16.23 -26.66 3.65
CA GLU A 360 17.46 -27.09 2.99
C GLU A 360 17.22 -27.06 1.48
N ARG A 361 18.28 -26.70 0.77
CA ARG A 361 18.24 -26.54 -0.68
C ARG A 361 18.40 -27.92 -1.31
N SER A 362 17.54 -28.27 -2.26
CA SER A 362 17.85 -29.42 -3.11
C SER A 362 19.03 -29.04 -4.02
N ASP A 363 20.07 -29.86 -4.05
CA ASP A 363 21.31 -29.60 -4.81
C ASP A 363 21.07 -29.37 -6.32
N ASN A 364 19.89 -29.74 -6.83
CA ASN A 364 19.54 -29.66 -8.24
C ASN A 364 18.96 -28.30 -8.68
N ASP A 365 18.68 -27.38 -7.75
CA ASP A 365 17.99 -26.12 -8.07
C ASP A 365 18.89 -24.89 -7.85
N SER A 366 19.66 -24.54 -8.88
CA SER A 366 20.59 -23.39 -8.86
C SER A 366 19.89 -22.03 -8.83
N ASP A 367 18.61 -21.98 -9.16
CA ASP A 367 17.92 -20.72 -9.48
C ASP A 367 16.98 -20.23 -8.37
N PHE A 368 16.78 -21.01 -7.31
CA PHE A 368 15.89 -20.59 -6.22
C PHE A 368 16.61 -19.69 -5.21
N ASP A 369 15.93 -18.60 -4.86
CA ASP A 369 16.27 -17.77 -3.70
C ASP A 369 16.19 -18.62 -2.44
N ASP A 370 17.16 -18.49 -1.53
CA ASP A 370 17.05 -19.13 -0.24
C ASP A 370 15.89 -18.46 0.53
N ILE A 371 15.09 -19.28 1.19
CA ILE A 371 13.91 -18.81 1.90
C ILE A 371 14.19 -18.88 3.40
N LEU A 372 14.02 -17.76 4.09
CA LEU A 372 14.06 -17.70 5.54
C LEU A 372 12.66 -17.38 6.06
N ILE A 373 12.11 -18.24 6.91
CA ILE A 373 10.81 -17.99 7.54
C ILE A 373 11.01 -17.74 9.03
N ILE A 374 10.43 -16.65 9.53
CA ILE A 374 10.32 -16.34 10.96
C ILE A 374 8.83 -16.38 11.30
N ALA A 375 8.40 -17.39 12.04
CA ALA A 375 7.00 -17.60 12.40
C ALA A 375 6.80 -17.40 13.91
N LYS A 376 5.86 -16.53 14.28
CA LYS A 376 5.40 -16.33 15.66
C LYS A 376 4.39 -17.41 16.04
N VAL A 377 4.55 -17.96 17.24
CA VAL A 377 3.68 -18.99 17.80
C VAL A 377 3.37 -18.62 19.24
N TRP A 378 2.10 -18.79 19.60
CA TRP A 378 1.65 -18.72 20.98
C TRP A 378 1.59 -20.12 21.58
N GLY A 379 2.33 -20.35 22.66
CA GLY A 379 2.42 -21.65 23.32
C GLY A 379 3.26 -22.67 22.54
N ASP A 380 3.04 -23.97 22.82
CA ASP A 380 3.81 -25.09 22.25
C ASP A 380 3.20 -25.67 20.95
N ASN A 381 2.30 -24.93 20.32
CA ASN A 381 1.45 -25.46 19.25
C ASN A 381 2.14 -25.51 17.88
N ILE A 382 3.31 -26.18 17.82
CA ILE A 382 4.05 -26.44 16.57
C ILE A 382 3.18 -27.20 15.56
N GLU A 383 2.23 -28.03 16.02
CA GLU A 383 1.31 -28.76 15.14
C GLU A 383 0.39 -27.83 14.34
N TYR A 384 0.10 -26.62 14.83
CA TYR A 384 -0.61 -25.62 14.04
C TYR A 384 0.21 -25.17 12.82
N ILE A 385 1.53 -24.94 12.99
CA ILE A 385 2.43 -24.70 11.85
C ILE A 385 2.43 -25.91 10.91
N LYS A 386 2.51 -27.14 11.43
CA LYS A 386 2.49 -28.37 10.61
C LYS A 386 1.19 -28.52 9.81
N SER A 387 0.03 -28.21 10.38
CA SER A 387 -1.27 -28.30 9.69
C SER A 387 -1.43 -27.23 8.61
N LYS A 388 -0.78 -26.06 8.79
CA LYS A 388 -0.64 -25.03 7.77
C LYS A 388 0.51 -25.28 6.80
N ASN A 389 1.41 -26.23 7.05
CA ASN A 389 2.35 -26.71 6.03
C ASN A 389 1.66 -27.52 4.92
N ASN A 390 0.35 -27.83 5.03
CA ASN A 390 -0.54 -27.93 3.86
C ASN A 390 -0.84 -26.55 3.25
N LEU A 391 0.19 -25.72 3.16
CA LEU A 391 0.25 -24.45 2.44
C LEU A 391 0.25 -24.81 0.95
N ILE A 392 -0.92 -25.23 0.48
CA ILE A 392 -1.36 -25.22 -0.91
C ILE A 392 -1.26 -23.80 -1.52
N VAL A 393 -0.85 -22.78 -0.76
CA VAL A 393 -0.48 -21.47 -1.30
C VAL A 393 0.98 -21.41 -1.80
N PHE A 394 1.88 -22.31 -1.38
CA PHE A 394 3.21 -22.40 -1.99
C PHE A 394 3.20 -23.20 -3.31
N ASP A 395 2.43 -24.30 -3.37
CA ASP A 395 2.38 -25.13 -4.60
C ASP A 395 1.50 -24.51 -5.72
N SER A 396 0.54 -23.64 -5.37
CA SER A 396 -0.33 -22.96 -6.35
C SER A 396 0.27 -21.68 -6.95
N LEU A 397 1.28 -21.08 -6.29
CA LEU A 397 1.98 -19.90 -6.83
C LEU A 397 3.17 -20.27 -7.71
N CYS A 398 3.78 -21.44 -7.51
CA CYS A 398 4.82 -21.95 -8.43
C CYS A 398 4.24 -22.57 -9.71
N LYS A 399 2.98 -23.01 -9.73
CA LYS A 399 2.31 -23.53 -10.95
C LYS A 399 1.72 -22.46 -11.88
N LEU A 400 1.97 -21.17 -11.61
CA LEU A 400 1.52 -20.05 -12.45
C LEU A 400 2.65 -19.43 -13.31
N PHE A 401 3.82 -20.06 -13.35
CA PHE A 401 4.95 -19.69 -14.21
C PHE A 401 5.59 -20.89 -14.94
N ILE A 402 4.77 -21.83 -15.42
CA ILE A 402 5.11 -22.75 -16.53
C ILE A 402 3.95 -22.73 -17.53
#